data_AF-A0A2V8L870-F1
#
_entry.id   AF-A0A2V8L870-F1
#
_cell.length_a   1.000
_cell.length_b   1.000
_cell.length_c   1.000
_cell.angle_alpha   90.00
_cell.angle_beta   90.00
_cell.angle_gamma   90.00
#
_symmetry.space_group_name_H-M   'P 1'
#
loop_
_entity.id
_entity.type
_entity.pdbx_description
1 polymer ?
#
loop_
_entity_poly.entity_id
_entity_poly.type
_entity_poly.pdbx_seq_one_letter_code
_entity_poly.pdbx_strand_id
1 'polypeptide(L)'
;MNIRKSFPVAIIICAVVLIAAAQTKNAPRRIVFARGATVARSTGYMRGIRSEVWFVLRLSAGQHIRVEVGGSGSTRGVVIWPSGKQDGGPGGVIYDGEVDETGDYKIAVGESLMGEAWRGPLTVTVEALPRGQASPDPSDLGKYAGKYPSEMFRDVPAIRTRLRRLLGVNYKAFTDRMQVEVPFEKDGDVLVTRGCMAHSCTIEEAILAIDLNDASVYVALKMNSKISRTFPANRSQLPEALKRAMAQ
;
A
#
# COMPACT_ATOMS: atom_id res chain seq x y z
N MET A 1 14.33 -82.50 36.55
CA MET A 1 13.32 -81.56 37.12
C MET A 1 14.05 -80.29 37.56
N ASN A 2 13.45 -79.14 37.24
CA ASN A 2 13.81 -77.76 37.59
C ASN A 2 14.83 -76.98 36.72
N ILE A 3 14.19 -76.21 35.83
CA ILE A 3 14.60 -75.06 35.04
C ILE A 3 15.09 -73.89 35.93
N ARG A 4 16.17 -73.22 35.53
CA ARG A 4 16.39 -71.79 35.84
C ARG A 4 16.84 -71.05 34.58
N LYS A 5 15.99 -70.12 34.12
CA LYS A 5 16.25 -69.15 33.05
C LYS A 5 17.06 -67.98 33.63
N SER A 6 18.05 -67.46 32.90
CA SER A 6 18.61 -66.13 33.13
C SER A 6 19.20 -65.59 31.82
N PHE A 7 18.49 -64.63 31.19
CA PHE A 7 19.04 -63.68 30.22
C PHE A 7 20.04 -62.75 30.94
N PRO A 8 21.03 -62.13 30.25
CA PRO A 8 20.84 -60.69 29.98
C PRO A 8 21.68 -60.04 28.83
N VAL A 9 21.30 -58.78 28.59
CA VAL A 9 22.01 -57.61 28.02
C VAL A 9 22.26 -57.53 26.51
N ALA A 10 21.42 -56.73 25.84
CA ALA A 10 21.78 -56.04 24.60
C ALA A 10 22.37 -54.66 24.94
N ILE A 11 23.58 -54.40 24.45
CA ILE A 11 24.28 -53.11 24.57
C ILE A 11 23.81 -52.21 23.42
N ILE A 12 23.21 -51.06 23.73
CA ILE A 12 22.85 -50.04 22.75
C ILE A 12 23.98 -49.00 22.71
N ILE A 13 24.65 -48.89 21.56
CA ILE A 13 25.65 -47.86 21.27
C ILE A 13 24.91 -46.61 20.80
N CYS A 14 24.87 -45.58 21.64
CA CYS A 14 24.39 -44.24 21.26
C CYS A 14 25.50 -43.50 20.49
N ALA A 15 25.33 -43.34 19.17
CA ALA A 15 26.15 -42.45 18.37
C ALA A 15 25.85 -40.99 18.73
N VAL A 16 26.83 -40.28 19.26
CA VAL A 16 26.75 -38.83 19.52
C VAL A 16 26.99 -38.11 18.20
N VAL A 17 25.93 -37.57 17.61
CA VAL A 17 26.00 -36.67 16.45
C VAL A 17 26.32 -35.27 16.97
N LEU A 18 27.53 -34.79 16.69
CA LEU A 18 27.92 -33.39 16.87
C LEU A 18 27.19 -32.53 15.83
N ILE A 19 26.09 -31.89 16.25
CA ILE A 19 25.40 -30.89 15.44
C ILE A 19 26.19 -29.57 15.54
N ALA A 20 27.00 -29.28 14.52
CA ALA A 20 27.57 -27.96 14.34
C ALA A 20 26.43 -26.99 13.98
N ALA A 21 26.00 -26.16 14.94
CA ALA A 21 25.09 -25.06 14.67
C ALA A 21 25.82 -24.01 13.84
N ALA A 22 25.67 -24.07 12.51
CA ALA A 22 26.09 -23.00 11.63
C ALA A 22 25.35 -21.71 12.05
N GLN A 23 26.10 -20.70 12.48
CA GLN A 23 25.56 -19.38 12.75
C GLN A 23 24.97 -18.81 11.46
N THR A 24 23.65 -18.86 11.33
CA THR A 24 22.95 -18.24 10.22
C THR A 24 23.05 -16.72 10.37
N LYS A 25 23.84 -16.08 9.50
CA LYS A 25 23.64 -14.66 9.14
C LYS A 25 22.14 -14.47 8.94
N ASN A 26 21.53 -13.56 9.72
CA ASN A 26 20.08 -13.40 9.85
C ASN A 26 19.35 -13.59 8.51
N ALA A 27 18.64 -14.71 8.36
CA ALA A 27 17.89 -14.98 7.14
C ALA A 27 16.83 -13.88 6.92
N PRO A 28 16.58 -13.46 5.66
CA PRO A 28 15.57 -12.45 5.37
C PRO A 28 14.19 -12.84 5.92
N ARG A 29 13.54 -11.90 6.61
CA ARG A 29 12.19 -12.10 7.16
C ARG A 29 11.14 -11.94 6.06
N ARG A 30 10.32 -12.97 5.83
CA ARG A 30 9.27 -12.89 4.81
C ARG A 30 8.08 -12.07 5.31
N ILE A 31 7.68 -11.07 4.53
CA ILE A 31 6.45 -10.31 4.71
C ILE A 31 5.35 -11.02 3.91
N VAL A 32 4.25 -11.35 4.58
CA VAL A 32 3.10 -12.03 3.98
C VAL A 32 1.86 -11.19 4.24
N PHE A 33 1.11 -10.90 3.19
CA PHE A 33 -0.20 -10.26 3.30
C PHE A 33 -1.22 -11.30 3.75
N ALA A 34 -2.02 -10.97 4.76
CA ALA A 34 -3.20 -11.75 5.07
C ALA A 34 -4.14 -11.78 3.86
N ARG A 35 -4.97 -12.82 3.73
CA ARG A 35 -5.89 -12.95 2.59
C ARG A 35 -6.78 -11.70 2.47
N GLY A 36 -6.65 -10.97 1.36
CA GLY A 36 -7.40 -9.74 1.09
C GLY A 36 -6.84 -8.46 1.72
N ALA A 37 -5.75 -8.53 2.49
CA ALA A 37 -5.08 -7.36 3.04
C ALA A 37 -4.20 -6.68 1.99
N THR A 38 -4.26 -5.34 1.94
CA THR A 38 -3.35 -4.51 1.12
C THR A 38 -2.17 -3.98 1.93
N VAL A 39 -2.18 -4.17 3.25
CA VAL A 39 -1.13 -3.72 4.16
C VAL A 39 -0.58 -4.94 4.90
N ALA A 40 0.74 -5.05 4.93
CA ALA A 40 1.46 -6.01 5.74
C ALA A 40 2.49 -5.28 6.59
N ARG A 41 2.65 -5.74 7.83
CA ARG A 41 3.64 -5.22 8.76
C ARG A 41 4.55 -6.33 9.21
N SER A 42 5.84 -6.04 9.24
CA SER A 42 6.84 -6.94 9.81
C SER A 42 7.75 -6.17 10.75
N THR A 43 8.22 -6.83 11.79
CA THR A 43 9.11 -6.23 12.79
C THR A 43 10.51 -6.81 12.66
N GLY A 44 11.49 -6.01 13.06
CA GLY A 44 12.90 -6.36 13.13
C GLY A 44 13.52 -5.86 14.41
N TYR A 45 14.80 -6.15 14.60
CA TYR A 45 15.56 -5.61 15.72
C TYR A 45 16.94 -5.13 15.24
N MET A 46 17.23 -3.86 15.47
CA MET A 46 18.50 -3.24 15.12
C MET A 46 19.53 -3.49 16.23
N ARG A 47 20.74 -3.90 15.86
CA ARG A 47 21.84 -4.18 16.82
C ARG A 47 22.93 -3.09 16.88
N GLY A 48 22.79 -2.02 16.08
CA GLY A 48 23.71 -0.88 15.99
C GLY A 48 24.07 -0.52 14.54
N ILE A 49 25.03 0.40 14.37
CA ILE A 49 25.27 1.10 13.09
C ILE A 49 25.69 0.25 11.89
N ARG A 50 26.24 -0.96 12.13
CA ARG A 50 26.59 -1.93 11.09
C ARG A 50 25.55 -3.05 10.93
N SER A 51 24.48 -2.98 11.70
CA SER A 51 23.40 -3.95 11.65
C SER A 51 22.53 -3.65 10.44
N GLU A 52 22.17 -4.69 9.72
CA GLU A 52 21.23 -4.63 8.63
C GLU A 52 20.19 -5.71 8.84
N VAL A 53 18.92 -5.33 8.68
CA VAL A 53 17.79 -6.24 8.81
C VAL A 53 17.14 -6.38 7.44
N TRP A 54 17.04 -7.62 7.00
CA TRP A 54 16.56 -7.96 5.67
C TRP A 54 15.12 -8.46 5.74
N PHE A 55 14.28 -7.94 4.85
CA PHE A 55 12.94 -8.44 4.61
C PHE A 55 12.79 -8.87 3.16
N VAL A 56 11.91 -9.83 2.90
CA VAL A 56 11.56 -10.28 1.56
C VAL A 56 10.05 -10.29 1.41
N LEU A 57 9.56 -9.81 0.27
CA LEU A 57 8.15 -9.87 -0.07
C LEU A 57 8.01 -10.20 -1.55
N ARG A 58 6.96 -10.97 -1.87
CA ARG A 58 6.65 -11.27 -3.26
C ARG A 58 5.69 -10.22 -3.78
N LEU A 59 6.11 -9.52 -4.83
CA LEU A 59 5.28 -8.55 -5.55
C LEU A 59 5.13 -8.97 -7.00
N SER A 60 4.15 -8.35 -7.63
CA SER A 60 3.77 -8.54 -9.01
C SER A 60 4.01 -7.24 -9.75
N ALA A 61 4.62 -7.31 -10.94
CA ALA A 61 4.74 -6.15 -11.82
C ALA A 61 3.37 -5.48 -12.03
N GLY A 62 3.34 -4.16 -12.07
CA GLY A 62 2.11 -3.35 -12.13
C GLY A 62 1.38 -3.21 -10.80
N GLN A 63 2.05 -3.42 -9.66
CA GLN A 63 1.51 -3.09 -8.35
C GLN A 63 2.06 -1.75 -7.89
N HIS A 64 1.18 -0.86 -7.42
CA HIS A 64 1.63 0.32 -6.68
C HIS A 64 1.91 -0.09 -5.23
N ILE A 65 3.08 0.27 -4.73
CA ILE A 65 3.49 -0.02 -3.36
C ILE A 65 3.95 1.24 -2.64
N ARG A 66 3.75 1.25 -1.34
CA ARG A 66 4.35 2.22 -0.42
C ARG A 66 5.07 1.46 0.69
N VAL A 67 6.35 1.74 0.86
CA VAL A 67 7.21 1.08 1.85
C VAL A 67 7.63 2.12 2.88
N GLU A 68 7.25 1.87 4.13
CA GLU A 68 7.58 2.72 5.27
C GLU A 68 8.43 1.95 6.28
N VAL A 69 9.50 2.59 6.75
CA VAL A 69 10.43 2.07 7.74
C VAL A 69 10.42 3.00 8.96
N GLY A 70 10.09 2.42 10.11
CA GLY A 70 10.14 3.09 11.41
C GLY A 70 11.08 2.39 12.38
N GLY A 71 11.67 3.15 13.30
CA GLY A 71 12.54 2.63 14.36
C GLY A 71 12.69 3.65 15.48
N SER A 72 13.23 3.22 16.61
CA SER A 72 13.50 4.10 17.76
C SER A 72 14.58 5.15 17.49
N GLY A 73 15.35 5.00 16.42
CA GLY A 73 16.35 5.97 15.97
C GLY A 73 16.35 6.12 14.45
N SER A 74 17.35 6.84 13.93
CA SER A 74 17.48 7.12 12.50
C SER A 74 17.65 5.83 11.70
N THR A 75 16.71 5.55 10.82
CA THR A 75 16.74 4.41 9.90
C THR A 75 17.10 4.86 8.50
N ARG A 76 17.58 3.93 7.68
CA ARG A 76 17.69 4.04 6.24
C ARG A 76 17.14 2.76 5.63
N GLY A 77 16.41 2.87 4.54
CA GLY A 77 15.88 1.71 3.84
C GLY A 77 16.19 1.74 2.36
N VAL A 78 16.37 0.56 1.78
CA VAL A 78 16.54 0.34 0.35
C VAL A 78 15.63 -0.81 -0.09
N VAL A 79 14.83 -0.57 -1.11
CA VAL A 79 14.08 -1.58 -1.85
C VAL A 79 14.96 -2.07 -2.99
N ILE A 80 15.08 -3.38 -3.13
CA ILE A 80 15.91 -4.06 -4.13
C ILE A 80 14.99 -4.97 -4.95
N TRP A 81 14.97 -4.73 -6.25
CA TRP A 81 14.18 -5.46 -7.23
C TRP A 81 14.75 -6.87 -7.48
N PRO A 82 13.94 -7.79 -8.04
CA PRO A 82 14.42 -9.10 -8.48
C PRO A 82 15.64 -9.04 -9.41
N SER A 83 15.71 -8.05 -10.30
CA SER A 83 16.86 -7.78 -11.19
C SER A 83 18.11 -7.25 -10.48
N GLY A 84 17.97 -6.73 -9.26
CA GLY A 84 19.03 -6.06 -8.52
C GLY A 84 19.02 -4.53 -8.60
N LYS A 85 18.10 -3.92 -9.39
CA LYS A 85 17.79 -2.47 -9.33
C LYS A 85 17.44 -2.06 -7.90
N GLN A 86 17.80 -0.83 -7.49
CA GLN A 86 17.62 -0.36 -6.12
C GLN A 86 17.06 1.06 -6.08
N ASP A 87 16.25 1.33 -5.07
CA ASP A 87 15.73 2.66 -4.72
C ASP A 87 15.53 2.74 -3.21
N GLY A 88 15.65 3.92 -2.61
CA GLY A 88 15.54 4.07 -1.18
C GLY A 88 15.94 5.44 -0.66
N GLY A 89 15.81 5.60 0.65
CA GLY A 89 16.06 6.87 1.31
C GLY A 89 16.26 6.76 2.82
N PRO A 90 16.42 7.91 3.48
CA PRO A 90 16.29 8.00 4.92
C PRO A 90 14.95 7.43 5.40
N GLY A 91 14.85 7.05 6.67
CA GLY A 91 13.67 6.45 7.27
C GLY A 91 12.36 7.23 7.08
N GLY A 92 11.24 6.61 7.44
CA GLY A 92 9.91 7.04 7.00
C GLY A 92 9.54 6.32 5.71
N VAL A 93 8.95 7.02 4.75
CA VAL A 93 8.59 6.43 3.45
C VAL A 93 9.85 6.34 2.58
N ILE A 94 10.33 5.12 2.36
CA ILE A 94 11.57 4.86 1.60
C ILE A 94 11.30 4.63 0.11
N TYR A 95 10.04 4.32 -0.24
CA TYR A 95 9.60 4.13 -1.61
C TYR A 95 8.08 4.28 -1.69
N ASP A 96 7.60 4.94 -2.73
CA ASP A 96 6.19 5.10 -3.04
C ASP A 96 6.04 5.18 -4.56
N GLY A 97 5.51 4.12 -5.18
CA GLY A 97 5.44 4.02 -6.64
C GLY A 97 5.07 2.64 -7.18
N GLU A 98 5.02 2.54 -8.51
CA GLU A 98 4.72 1.31 -9.22
C GLU A 98 5.96 0.43 -9.40
N VAL A 99 5.81 -0.87 -9.12
CA VAL A 99 6.85 -1.86 -9.37
C VAL A 99 6.72 -2.48 -10.77
N ASP A 100 7.83 -2.55 -11.48
CA ASP A 100 7.95 -3.00 -12.88
C ASP A 100 8.32 -4.49 -13.02
N GLU A 101 8.61 -5.20 -11.92
CA GLU A 101 9.03 -6.61 -11.97
C GLU A 101 8.13 -7.52 -11.10
N THR A 102 7.98 -8.77 -11.53
CA THR A 102 7.31 -9.80 -10.73
C THR A 102 8.36 -10.67 -10.08
N GLY A 103 8.34 -10.77 -8.75
CA GLY A 103 9.31 -11.60 -8.04
C GLY A 103 9.43 -11.27 -6.56
N ASP A 104 10.51 -11.77 -5.97
CA ASP A 104 10.85 -11.53 -4.58
C ASP A 104 11.70 -10.25 -4.49
N TYR A 105 11.08 -9.20 -3.97
CA TYR A 105 11.73 -7.94 -3.62
C TYR A 105 12.39 -8.07 -2.26
N LYS A 106 13.54 -7.42 -2.08
CA LYS A 106 14.22 -7.35 -0.78
C LYS A 106 14.14 -5.93 -0.25
N ILE A 107 13.90 -5.80 1.05
CA ILE A 107 13.99 -4.53 1.75
C ILE A 107 15.14 -4.65 2.75
N ALA A 108 16.19 -3.87 2.52
CA ALA A 108 17.32 -3.75 3.41
C ALA A 108 17.10 -2.54 4.31
N VAL A 109 17.04 -2.77 5.63
CA VAL A 109 16.92 -1.71 6.63
C VAL A 109 18.19 -1.65 7.43
N GLY A 110 18.88 -0.51 7.33
CA GLY A 110 20.06 -0.19 8.11
C GLY A 110 19.84 1.03 8.98
N GLU A 111 20.87 1.37 9.75
CA GLU A 111 20.95 2.63 10.45
C GLU A 111 21.44 3.74 9.51
N SER A 112 21.01 4.98 9.74
CA SER A 112 21.62 6.12 9.04
C SER A 112 23.05 6.33 9.55
N LEU A 113 24.03 6.41 8.65
CA LEU A 113 25.43 6.69 9.01
C LEU A 113 25.67 8.10 9.57
N MET A 114 24.66 8.97 9.52
CA MET A 114 24.68 10.33 10.06
C MET A 114 23.97 10.46 11.42
N GLY A 115 23.50 9.35 12.00
CA GLY A 115 22.81 9.32 13.30
C GLY A 115 23.61 8.64 14.41
N GLU A 116 23.10 8.76 15.64
CA GLU A 116 23.64 8.08 16.82
C GLU A 116 23.31 6.59 16.83
N ALA A 117 24.33 5.76 17.10
CA ALA A 117 24.22 4.30 17.19
C ALA A 117 23.06 3.88 18.08
N TRP A 118 22.06 3.19 17.53
CA TRP A 118 20.90 2.76 18.32
C TRP A 118 20.59 1.27 18.22
N ARG A 119 19.93 0.78 19.26
CA ARG A 119 19.46 -0.61 19.37
C ARG A 119 18.00 -0.59 19.75
N GLY A 120 17.21 -1.41 19.08
CA GLY A 120 15.78 -1.44 19.37
C GLY A 120 14.94 -2.08 18.28
N PRO A 121 13.62 -2.14 18.51
CA PRO A 121 12.69 -2.63 17.52
C PRO A 121 12.65 -1.68 16.32
N LEU A 122 12.46 -2.27 15.14
CA LEU A 122 12.10 -1.56 13.93
C LEU A 122 10.87 -2.19 13.31
N THR A 123 10.15 -1.41 12.52
CA THR A 123 8.96 -1.83 11.81
C THR A 123 9.08 -1.51 10.34
N VAL A 124 8.75 -2.46 9.48
CA VAL A 124 8.54 -2.25 8.05
C VAL A 124 7.04 -2.43 7.79
N THR A 125 6.41 -1.39 7.29
CA THR A 125 5.03 -1.42 6.82
C THR A 125 5.05 -1.34 5.30
N VAL A 126 4.46 -2.33 4.64
CA VAL A 126 4.29 -2.34 3.20
C VAL A 126 2.81 -2.27 2.89
N GLU A 127 2.42 -1.23 2.17
CA GLU A 127 1.15 -1.20 1.46
C GLU A 127 1.41 -1.63 0.02
N ALA A 128 0.68 -2.63 -0.47
CA ALA A 128 0.73 -3.10 -1.84
C ALA A 128 -0.68 -3.20 -2.39
N LEU A 129 -0.98 -2.37 -3.38
CA LEU A 129 -2.24 -2.40 -4.09
C LEU A 129 -2.21 -3.54 -5.14
N PRO A 130 -3.24 -4.39 -5.21
CA PRO A 130 -3.36 -5.43 -6.23
C PRO A 130 -3.09 -4.94 -7.66
N ARG A 131 -2.54 -5.83 -8.49
CA ARG A 131 -2.43 -5.65 -9.94
C ARG A 131 -3.84 -5.42 -10.52
N GLY A 132 -4.05 -4.36 -11.30
CA GLY A 132 -5.40 -3.92 -11.75
C GLY A 132 -6.18 -3.07 -10.73
N GLN A 133 -5.59 -2.80 -9.56
CA GLN A 133 -5.80 -1.56 -8.81
C GLN A 133 -4.68 -0.55 -9.05
N ALA A 134 -3.68 -0.90 -9.88
CA ALA A 134 -3.13 0.01 -10.89
C ALA A 134 -4.27 0.49 -11.80
N SER A 135 -4.25 1.77 -12.16
CA SER A 135 -5.21 2.49 -13.04
C SER A 135 -6.19 1.58 -13.83
N PRO A 136 -7.56 1.68 -13.77
CA PRO A 136 -8.35 1.23 -14.92
C PRO A 136 -7.64 1.70 -16.17
N ASP A 137 -7.44 0.85 -17.17
CA ASP A 137 -6.63 1.18 -18.35
C ASP A 137 -6.87 2.64 -18.74
N PRO A 138 -5.92 3.56 -18.43
CA PRO A 138 -6.19 4.99 -18.49
C PRO A 138 -6.63 5.38 -19.91
N SER A 139 -6.17 4.59 -20.88
CA SER A 139 -6.48 4.70 -22.30
C SER A 139 -7.97 4.61 -22.67
N ASP A 140 -8.84 4.17 -21.75
CA ASP A 140 -10.28 4.04 -22.02
C ASP A 140 -11.20 4.78 -21.02
N LEU A 141 -10.64 5.57 -20.10
CA LEU A 141 -11.46 6.43 -19.23
C LEU A 141 -11.91 7.71 -19.94
N GLY A 142 -11.12 8.20 -20.89
CA GLY A 142 -11.43 9.41 -21.65
C GLY A 142 -12.79 9.37 -22.37
N LYS A 143 -13.31 8.17 -22.71
CA LYS A 143 -14.63 8.00 -23.34
C LYS A 143 -15.81 8.41 -22.44
N TYR A 144 -15.58 8.60 -21.14
CA TYR A 144 -16.59 9.05 -20.20
C TYR A 144 -16.69 10.58 -20.13
N ALA A 145 -15.82 11.32 -20.82
CA ALA A 145 -16.04 12.75 -21.03
C ALA A 145 -17.43 12.99 -21.67
N GLY A 146 -18.22 13.87 -21.07
CA GLY A 146 -19.60 14.15 -21.48
C GLY A 146 -20.64 13.10 -21.04
N LYS A 147 -20.23 12.03 -20.34
CA LYS A 147 -21.14 11.00 -19.80
C LYS A 147 -21.39 11.18 -18.32
N TYR A 148 -22.45 10.56 -17.81
CA TYR A 148 -22.77 10.65 -16.38
C TYR A 148 -21.93 9.72 -15.50
N PRO A 149 -21.60 10.13 -14.26
CA PRO A 149 -20.86 9.31 -13.29
C PRO A 149 -21.49 7.93 -13.05
N SER A 150 -22.81 7.85 -12.98
CA SER A 150 -23.53 6.58 -12.84
C SER A 150 -23.24 5.57 -13.95
N GLU A 151 -23.00 6.02 -15.19
CA GLU A 151 -22.59 5.16 -16.30
C GLU A 151 -21.19 4.59 -16.06
N MET A 152 -20.21 5.44 -15.72
CA MET A 152 -18.85 4.99 -15.41
C MET A 152 -18.84 4.01 -14.24
N PHE A 153 -19.60 4.27 -13.16
CA PHE A 153 -19.62 3.39 -12.00
C PHE A 153 -20.27 2.04 -12.28
N ARG A 154 -21.14 1.95 -13.29
CA ARG A 154 -21.74 0.69 -13.77
C ARG A 154 -20.72 -0.09 -14.61
N ASP A 155 -20.08 0.57 -15.55
CA ASP A 155 -19.22 -0.06 -16.55
C ASP A 155 -17.80 -0.35 -16.03
N VAL A 156 -17.34 0.42 -15.04
CA VAL A 156 -15.98 0.34 -14.48
C VAL A 156 -16.03 0.07 -12.97
N PRO A 157 -16.30 -1.19 -12.54
CA PRO A 157 -16.36 -1.56 -11.11
C PRO A 157 -15.09 -1.24 -10.31
N ALA A 158 -13.94 -1.16 -10.99
CA ALA A 158 -12.66 -0.80 -10.39
C ALA A 158 -12.68 0.62 -9.78
N ILE A 159 -13.29 1.60 -10.46
CA ILE A 159 -13.43 2.98 -9.95
C ILE A 159 -14.29 3.00 -8.68
N ARG A 160 -15.43 2.30 -8.69
CA ARG A 160 -16.29 2.17 -7.50
C ARG A 160 -15.55 1.54 -6.32
N THR A 161 -14.70 0.55 -6.59
CA THR A 161 -13.90 -0.13 -5.55
C THR A 161 -12.86 0.81 -4.95
N ARG A 162 -12.19 1.63 -5.77
CA ARG A 162 -11.26 2.66 -5.31
C ARG A 162 -11.95 3.72 -4.48
N LEU A 163 -13.07 4.25 -4.95
CA LEU A 163 -13.87 5.23 -4.21
C LEU A 163 -14.28 4.71 -2.83
N ARG A 164 -14.76 3.46 -2.75
CA ARG A 164 -15.12 2.83 -1.46
C ARG A 164 -13.92 2.73 -0.52
N ARG A 165 -12.74 2.38 -1.02
CA ARG A 165 -11.53 2.30 -0.22
C ARG A 165 -11.03 3.67 0.23
N LEU A 166 -10.93 4.60 -0.71
CA LEU A 166 -10.44 5.97 -0.49
C LEU A 166 -11.31 6.70 0.55
N LEU A 167 -12.62 6.58 0.42
CA LEU A 167 -13.57 7.31 1.26
C LEU A 167 -13.85 6.59 2.58
N GLY A 168 -13.75 5.26 2.62
CA GLY A 168 -14.06 4.44 3.79
C GLY A 168 -15.46 4.76 4.33
N VAL A 169 -15.52 5.19 5.59
CA VAL A 169 -16.77 5.61 6.25
C VAL A 169 -17.47 6.79 5.57
N ASN A 170 -16.74 7.59 4.78
CA ASN A 170 -17.30 8.73 4.04
C ASN A 170 -17.94 8.34 2.71
N TYR A 171 -17.84 7.06 2.30
CA TYR A 171 -18.39 6.62 1.02
C TYR A 171 -19.90 6.90 0.91
N LYS A 172 -20.66 6.70 2.01
CA LYS A 172 -22.08 7.03 2.04
C LYS A 172 -22.33 8.53 1.82
N ALA A 173 -21.56 9.39 2.50
CA ALA A 173 -21.68 10.83 2.37
C ALA A 173 -21.40 11.30 0.93
N PHE A 174 -20.45 10.67 0.24
CA PHE A 174 -20.22 10.88 -1.18
C PHE A 174 -21.41 10.44 -2.04
N THR A 175 -21.90 9.21 -1.88
CA THR A 175 -23.01 8.71 -2.71
C THR A 175 -24.31 9.48 -2.50
N ASP A 176 -24.59 9.90 -1.26
CA ASP A 176 -25.74 10.75 -0.95
C ASP A 176 -25.65 12.10 -1.71
N ARG A 177 -24.44 12.60 -1.94
CA ARG A 177 -24.16 13.86 -2.66
C ARG A 177 -23.94 13.67 -4.16
N MET A 178 -24.12 12.46 -4.69
CA MET A 178 -24.09 12.17 -6.12
C MET A 178 -25.48 11.75 -6.66
N GLN A 179 -26.55 12.09 -5.93
CA GLN A 179 -27.93 11.76 -6.33
C GLN A 179 -28.40 12.58 -7.53
N VAL A 180 -27.98 13.84 -7.60
CA VAL A 180 -28.13 14.70 -8.78
C VAL A 180 -26.73 14.94 -9.32
N GLU A 181 -26.40 14.29 -10.42
CA GLU A 181 -25.06 14.29 -11.02
C GLU A 181 -25.04 15.14 -12.30
N VAL A 182 -23.89 15.77 -12.57
CA VAL A 182 -23.61 16.38 -13.88
C VAL A 182 -22.65 15.50 -14.68
N PRO A 183 -22.66 15.57 -16.02
CA PRO A 183 -21.70 14.83 -16.84
C PRO A 183 -20.25 15.16 -16.48
N PHE A 184 -19.33 14.23 -16.75
CA PHE A 184 -17.91 14.52 -16.63
C PHE A 184 -17.46 15.58 -17.64
N GLU A 185 -16.74 16.57 -17.16
CA GLU A 185 -15.97 17.50 -17.96
C GLU A 185 -14.51 17.02 -18.01
N LYS A 186 -13.85 17.20 -19.16
CA LYS A 186 -12.42 16.93 -19.30
C LYS A 186 -11.65 18.24 -19.15
N ASP A 187 -10.83 18.33 -18.11
CA ASP A 187 -9.93 19.45 -17.84
C ASP A 187 -8.48 18.96 -17.90
N GLY A 188 -7.85 19.16 -19.07
CA GLY A 188 -6.55 18.56 -19.38
C GLY A 188 -6.63 17.04 -19.36
N ASP A 189 -5.74 16.42 -18.59
CA ASP A 189 -5.72 14.97 -18.37
C ASP A 189 -6.54 14.56 -17.14
N VAL A 190 -7.55 15.34 -16.73
CA VAL A 190 -8.40 15.00 -15.58
C VAL A 190 -9.86 15.04 -15.99
N LEU A 191 -10.61 13.98 -15.67
CA LEU A 191 -12.07 14.00 -15.71
C LEU A 191 -12.59 14.53 -14.39
N VAL A 192 -13.44 15.56 -14.44
CA VAL A 192 -14.05 16.18 -13.28
C VAL A 192 -15.56 16.12 -13.41
N THR A 193 -16.24 15.80 -12.32
CA THR A 193 -17.70 15.85 -12.24
C THR A 193 -18.11 16.39 -10.88
N ARG A 194 -19.36 16.85 -10.80
CA ARG A 194 -20.00 17.24 -9.56
C ARG A 194 -21.31 16.51 -9.38
N GLY A 195 -21.71 16.41 -8.13
CA GLY A 195 -23.07 16.09 -7.78
C GLY A 195 -23.51 16.88 -6.58
N CYS A 196 -24.82 16.90 -6.39
CA CYS A 196 -25.45 17.30 -5.15
C CYS A 196 -26.37 16.22 -4.59
N MET A 197 -26.66 16.37 -3.30
CA MET A 197 -27.75 15.64 -2.67
C MET A 197 -29.09 16.17 -3.20
N ALA A 198 -30.04 15.27 -3.46
CA ALA A 198 -31.35 15.65 -3.95
C ALA A 198 -32.01 16.67 -3.00
N HIS A 199 -32.59 17.72 -3.57
CA HIS A 199 -33.22 18.83 -2.84
C HIS A 199 -32.27 19.69 -1.96
N SER A 200 -30.94 19.49 -2.04
CA SER A 200 -29.94 20.23 -1.25
C SER A 200 -28.73 20.67 -2.07
N CYS A 201 -28.92 20.89 -3.38
CA CYS A 201 -27.91 21.46 -4.26
C CYS A 201 -27.47 22.85 -3.76
N THR A 202 -26.21 23.22 -3.98
CA THR A 202 -25.49 24.37 -3.40
C THR A 202 -25.05 24.24 -1.93
N ILE A 203 -25.61 23.29 -1.18
CA ILE A 203 -25.29 23.09 0.25
C ILE A 203 -24.48 21.81 0.45
N GLU A 204 -24.96 20.72 -0.14
CA GLU A 204 -24.43 19.37 0.04
C GLU A 204 -23.96 18.81 -1.31
N GLU A 205 -22.66 18.93 -1.57
CA GLU A 205 -22.07 18.66 -2.88
C GLU A 205 -20.87 17.72 -2.79
N ALA A 206 -20.69 16.91 -3.82
CA ALA A 206 -19.50 16.10 -4.03
C ALA A 206 -18.84 16.51 -5.34
N ILE A 207 -17.52 16.58 -5.34
CA ILE A 207 -16.72 16.78 -6.53
C ILE A 207 -15.81 15.57 -6.66
N LEU A 208 -15.82 14.94 -7.83
CA LEU A 208 -14.98 13.81 -8.16
C LEU A 208 -14.05 14.22 -9.29
N ALA A 209 -12.75 13.97 -9.11
CA ALA A 209 -11.74 14.11 -10.15
C ALA A 209 -11.00 12.78 -10.34
N ILE A 210 -10.72 12.43 -11.59
CA ILE A 210 -10.00 11.21 -11.98
C ILE A 210 -8.91 11.61 -12.96
N ASP A 211 -7.65 11.38 -12.61
CA ASP A 211 -6.51 11.62 -13.51
C ASP A 211 -6.48 10.55 -14.61
N LEU A 212 -6.34 10.93 -15.86
CA LEU A 212 -6.37 10.04 -17.02
C LEU A 212 -5.03 9.37 -17.31
N ASN A 213 -3.96 9.70 -16.58
CA ASN A 213 -2.66 9.07 -16.75
C ASN A 213 -2.53 7.81 -15.89
N ASP A 214 -3.05 7.87 -14.66
CA ASP A 214 -2.90 6.82 -13.64
C ASP A 214 -4.23 6.43 -12.95
N ALA A 215 -5.35 7.06 -13.36
CA ALA A 215 -6.68 6.90 -12.77
C ALA A 215 -6.69 7.03 -11.26
N SER A 216 -5.82 7.89 -10.74
CA SER A 216 -5.88 8.40 -9.39
C SER A 216 -7.21 9.11 -9.20
N VAL A 217 -7.90 8.74 -8.12
CA VAL A 217 -9.22 9.24 -7.79
C VAL A 217 -9.10 10.24 -6.65
N TYR A 218 -9.70 11.40 -6.84
CA TYR A 218 -9.74 12.49 -5.89
C TYR A 218 -11.18 12.89 -5.62
N VAL A 219 -11.51 13.18 -4.37
CA VAL A 219 -12.86 13.59 -3.99
C VAL A 219 -12.81 14.79 -3.06
N ALA A 220 -13.68 15.77 -3.27
CA ALA A 220 -13.99 16.80 -2.31
C ALA A 220 -15.47 16.69 -1.88
N LEU A 221 -15.72 16.78 -0.57
CA LEU A 221 -17.06 16.82 -0.01
C LEU A 221 -17.33 18.20 0.55
N LYS A 222 -18.38 18.84 0.05
CA LYS A 222 -18.93 20.09 0.57
C LYS A 222 -20.11 19.76 1.47
N MET A 223 -20.08 20.28 2.68
CA MET A 223 -21.16 20.15 3.66
C MET A 223 -21.44 21.53 4.25
N ASN A 224 -22.71 21.88 4.42
CA ASN A 224 -23.10 23.23 4.86
C ASN A 224 -22.43 24.34 4.03
N SER A 225 -22.40 24.16 2.70
CA SER A 225 -21.81 25.10 1.74
C SER A 225 -20.29 25.32 1.84
N LYS A 226 -19.56 24.52 2.64
CA LYS A 226 -18.11 24.60 2.77
C LYS A 226 -17.44 23.27 2.47
N ILE A 227 -16.26 23.30 1.86
CA ILE A 227 -15.45 22.09 1.67
C ILE A 227 -15.07 21.53 3.05
N SER A 228 -15.71 20.43 3.42
CA SER A 228 -15.53 19.76 4.69
C SER A 228 -14.33 18.82 4.65
N ARG A 229 -14.21 18.02 3.58
CA ARG A 229 -13.15 16.99 3.45
C ARG A 229 -12.67 16.87 2.01
N THR A 230 -11.39 16.53 1.86
CA THR A 230 -10.80 16.11 0.60
C THR A 230 -10.16 14.74 0.76
N PHE A 231 -10.08 14.00 -0.34
CA PHE A 231 -9.51 12.67 -0.40
C PHE A 231 -8.59 12.59 -1.61
N PRO A 232 -7.30 12.31 -1.43
CA PRO A 232 -6.58 12.28 -0.14
C PRO A 232 -6.67 13.60 0.65
N ALA A 233 -6.43 13.52 1.96
CA ALA A 233 -6.58 14.67 2.87
C ALA A 233 -5.56 15.80 2.60
N ASN A 234 -4.41 15.46 2.02
CA ASN A 234 -3.38 16.43 1.69
C ASN A 234 -3.78 17.26 0.46
N ARG A 235 -4.20 18.51 0.71
CA ARG A 235 -4.67 19.42 -0.35
C ARG A 235 -3.58 19.81 -1.37
N SER A 236 -2.31 19.73 -1.00
CA SER A 236 -1.20 20.03 -1.90
C SER A 236 -1.05 18.99 -3.02
N GLN A 237 -1.56 17.76 -2.78
CA GLN A 237 -1.53 16.66 -3.74
C GLN A 237 -2.77 16.59 -4.64
N LEU A 238 -3.71 17.54 -4.51
CA LEU A 238 -4.90 17.56 -5.37
C LEU A 238 -4.54 18.12 -6.74
N PRO A 239 -5.09 17.56 -7.83
CA PRO A 239 -4.89 18.10 -9.17
C PRO A 239 -5.50 19.50 -9.26
N GLU A 240 -4.90 20.37 -10.07
CA GLU A 240 -5.38 21.75 -10.25
C GLU A 240 -6.82 21.80 -10.76
N ALA A 241 -7.24 20.83 -11.57
CA ALA A 241 -8.62 20.70 -12.03
C ALA A 241 -9.61 20.56 -10.85
N LEU A 242 -9.27 19.75 -9.83
CA LEU A 242 -10.10 19.62 -8.63
C LEU A 242 -10.08 20.91 -7.80
N LYS A 243 -8.92 21.56 -7.65
CA LYS A 243 -8.80 22.83 -6.90
C LYS A 243 -9.65 23.93 -7.54
N ARG A 244 -9.61 24.07 -8.87
CA ARG A 244 -10.50 24.95 -9.63
C ARG A 244 -11.95 24.57 -9.41
N ALA A 245 -12.27 23.28 -9.47
CA ALA A 245 -13.64 22.82 -9.30
C ALA A 245 -14.20 23.11 -7.89
N MET A 246 -13.34 23.09 -6.86
CA MET A 246 -13.70 23.44 -5.48
C MET A 246 -13.89 24.95 -5.25
N ALA A 247 -13.36 25.80 -6.14
CA ALA A 247 -13.41 27.25 -6.02
C ALA A 247 -14.65 27.89 -6.66
N GLN A 248 -15.44 27.10 -7.41
CA GLN A 248 -16.73 27.50 -7.99
C GLN A 248 -17.85 27.26 -6.98
#